data_AF-A0A0F8ZRS1-F1
#
_entry.id   AF-A0A0F8ZRS1-F1
#
_cell.length_a   1.000
_cell.length_b   1.000
_cell.length_c   1.000
_cell.angle_alpha   90.00
_cell.angle_beta   90.00
_cell.angle_gamma   90.00
#
_symmetry.space_group_name_H-M   'P 1'
#
loop_
_entity.id
_entity.type
_entity.pdbx_description
1 polymer ?
#
loop_
_entity_poly.entity_id
_entity_poly.type
_entity_poly.pdbx_seq_one_letter_code
_entity_poly.pdbx_strand_id
1 'polypeptide(L)'
;MSALHIAGYEWLDWSLRPDVILLCILLGGVYYYAVTQLRPRTSEAGRVKRSQVFYYSLGVLTIYVAAGSPLHNLADEYLASAHMLQHVLLTLVAAPLLLAGIPAWVWQALLRVRGVLPVARLLTHGLMALAVFNAVMLLVHLPSAVDLQLREWWFHLFAHTSLLVAGLVMWWPVLSTVPELPRLAYPLQMGYLFLQSLVPA
;
A
#
# COMPACT_ATOMS: atom_id res chain seq x y z
N MET A 1 -2.41 -23.19 38.73
CA MET A 1 -0.95 -23.00 38.87
C MET A 1 -0.59 -21.77 38.08
N SER A 2 -0.34 -20.70 38.83
CA SER A 2 -0.06 -19.33 38.40
C SER A 2 1.32 -19.23 37.74
N ALA A 3 1.33 -18.93 36.44
CA ALA A 3 2.54 -18.47 35.75
C ALA A 3 2.44 -16.95 35.64
N LEU A 4 3.14 -16.27 36.56
CA LEU A 4 3.70 -14.92 36.46
C LEU A 4 3.25 -14.08 35.25
N HIS A 5 2.12 -13.37 35.40
CA HIS A 5 1.85 -12.12 34.68
C HIS A 5 2.88 -11.09 35.15
N ILE A 6 4.01 -10.99 34.48
CA ILE A 6 4.95 -9.87 34.66
C ILE A 6 4.44 -8.74 33.78
N ALA A 7 3.77 -7.78 34.40
CA ALA A 7 3.39 -6.52 33.78
C ALA A 7 4.65 -5.84 33.19
N GLY A 8 4.69 -5.64 31.87
CA GLY A 8 5.76 -4.87 31.22
C GLY A 8 5.91 -5.00 29.71
N TYR A 9 5.47 -6.11 29.09
CA TYR A 9 5.78 -6.41 27.69
C TYR A 9 4.60 -6.88 26.82
N GLU A 10 3.36 -6.53 27.16
CA GLU A 10 2.18 -6.91 26.35
C GLU A 10 2.23 -6.34 24.91
N TRP A 11 2.92 -5.21 24.72
CA TRP A 11 3.20 -4.61 23.40
C TRP A 11 4.19 -5.42 22.53
N LEU A 12 4.92 -6.39 23.10
CA LEU A 12 5.84 -7.30 22.40
C LEU A 12 5.18 -8.62 22.01
N ASP A 13 3.93 -8.86 22.46
CA ASP A 13 3.21 -10.06 22.12
C ASP A 13 2.94 -10.09 20.62
N TRP A 14 3.38 -11.17 19.99
CA TRP A 14 3.04 -11.48 18.61
C TRP A 14 1.59 -11.92 18.55
N SER A 15 0.68 -10.95 18.64
CA SER A 15 -0.73 -11.15 18.32
C SER A 15 -0.81 -11.44 16.82
N LEU A 16 -0.88 -12.73 16.47
CA LEU A 16 -1.06 -13.16 15.08
C LEU A 16 -2.44 -12.71 14.61
N ARG A 17 -2.49 -11.53 14.01
CA ARG A 17 -3.72 -10.92 13.47
C ARG A 17 -4.17 -11.69 12.23
N PRO A 18 -5.24 -12.51 12.33
CA PRO A 18 -5.63 -13.40 11.24
C PRO A 18 -6.04 -12.63 9.99
N ASP A 19 -6.60 -11.43 10.16
CA ASP A 19 -6.99 -10.53 9.07
C ASP A 19 -5.80 -10.06 8.24
N VAL A 20 -4.69 -9.68 8.87
CA VAL A 20 -3.47 -9.24 8.16
C VAL A 20 -2.78 -10.42 7.50
N ILE A 21 -2.71 -11.56 8.17
CA ILE A 21 -2.14 -12.79 7.60
C ILE A 21 -2.96 -13.23 6.38
N LEU A 22 -4.29 -13.22 6.50
CA LEU A 22 -5.19 -13.54 5.39
C LEU A 22 -5.01 -12.56 4.23
N LEU A 23 -4.85 -11.25 4.49
CA LEU A 23 -4.56 -10.25 3.47
C LEU A 23 -3.22 -10.56 2.76
N CYS A 24 -2.16 -10.84 3.50
CA CYS A 24 -0.85 -11.18 2.93
C CYS A 24 -0.91 -12.47 2.10
N ILE A 25 -1.61 -13.50 2.59
CA ILE A 25 -1.84 -14.75 1.84
C ILE A 25 -2.65 -14.47 0.58
N LEU A 26 -3.70 -13.65 0.66
CA LEU A 26 -4.52 -13.29 -0.49
C LEU A 26 -3.71 -12.52 -1.54
N LEU A 27 -2.97 -11.49 -1.12
CA LEU A 27 -2.11 -10.71 -2.02
C LEU A 27 -1.03 -11.58 -2.66
N GLY A 28 -0.37 -12.43 -1.88
CA GLY A 28 0.63 -13.37 -2.38
C GLY A 28 0.05 -14.41 -3.33
N GLY A 29 -1.10 -14.98 -2.98
CA GLY A 29 -1.81 -16.01 -3.75
C GLY A 29 -2.35 -15.48 -5.07
N VAL A 30 -2.99 -14.30 -5.06
CA VAL A 30 -3.47 -13.62 -6.27
C VAL A 30 -2.30 -13.29 -7.20
N TYR A 31 -1.21 -12.75 -6.66
CA TYR A 31 -0.01 -12.47 -7.46
C TYR A 31 0.58 -13.74 -8.05
N TYR A 32 0.77 -14.78 -7.23
CA TYR A 32 1.27 -16.08 -7.67
C TYR A 32 0.40 -16.67 -8.79
N TYR A 33 -0.93 -16.67 -8.60
CA TYR A 33 -1.88 -17.14 -9.59
C TYR A 33 -1.78 -16.34 -10.89
N ALA A 34 -1.69 -15.02 -10.81
CA ALA A 34 -1.49 -14.18 -11.98
C ALA A 34 -0.21 -14.55 -12.72
N VAL A 35 0.95 -14.55 -12.05
CA VAL A 35 2.26 -14.74 -12.70
C VAL A 35 2.52 -16.17 -13.20
N THR A 36 1.79 -17.16 -12.70
CA THR A 36 1.93 -18.57 -13.12
C THR A 36 0.84 -19.03 -14.08
N GLN A 37 -0.43 -18.75 -13.77
CA GLN A 37 -1.58 -19.32 -14.49
C GLN A 37 -2.12 -18.39 -15.57
N LEU A 38 -2.18 -17.08 -15.30
CA LEU A 38 -2.72 -16.08 -16.23
C LEU A 38 -1.65 -15.51 -17.18
N ARG A 39 -0.38 -15.89 -16.98
CA ARG A 39 0.73 -15.44 -17.80
C ARG A 39 0.52 -15.80 -19.29
N PRO A 40 0.60 -14.83 -20.22
CA PRO A 40 0.62 -15.12 -21.65
C PRO A 40 1.78 -16.06 -22.00
N ARG A 41 1.47 -17.31 -22.36
CA ARG A 41 2.48 -18.37 -22.59
C ARG A 41 3.26 -18.21 -23.90
N THR A 42 2.70 -17.48 -24.86
CA THR A 42 3.18 -17.43 -26.24
C THR A 42 3.88 -16.12 -26.62
N SER A 43 3.97 -15.14 -25.71
CA SER A 43 4.59 -13.82 -25.99
C SER A 43 5.62 -13.44 -24.94
N GLU A 44 6.76 -12.85 -25.36
CA GLU A 44 7.73 -12.18 -24.47
C GLU A 44 7.07 -11.14 -23.54
N ALA A 45 5.92 -10.59 -23.95
CA ALA A 45 5.12 -9.66 -23.14
C ALA A 45 4.65 -10.24 -21.78
N GLY A 46 4.58 -11.57 -21.64
CA GLY A 46 4.24 -12.23 -20.38
C GLY A 46 5.41 -12.42 -19.42
N ARG A 47 6.64 -12.01 -19.76
CA ARG A 47 7.83 -12.29 -18.95
C ARG A 47 7.77 -11.61 -17.58
N VAL A 48 8.04 -12.39 -16.53
CA VAL A 48 8.11 -11.93 -15.14
C VAL A 48 9.57 -11.98 -14.69
N LYS A 49 10.12 -10.84 -14.26
CA LYS A 49 11.50 -10.73 -13.79
C LYS A 49 11.61 -11.19 -12.34
N ARG A 50 12.75 -11.79 -11.95
CA ARG A 50 13.01 -12.15 -10.54
C ARG A 50 12.96 -10.93 -9.62
N SER A 51 13.41 -9.77 -10.09
CA SER A 51 13.32 -8.51 -9.34
C SER A 51 11.89 -8.09 -9.06
N GLN A 52 10.94 -8.34 -9.98
CA GLN A 52 9.52 -8.02 -9.78
C GLN A 52 8.92 -8.87 -8.66
N VAL A 53 9.21 -10.17 -8.66
CA VAL A 53 8.79 -11.06 -7.57
C VAL A 53 9.40 -10.62 -6.24
N PHE A 54 10.69 -10.26 -6.24
CA PHE A 54 11.37 -9.75 -5.05
C PHE A 54 10.72 -8.47 -4.50
N TYR A 55 10.49 -7.45 -5.34
CA TYR A 55 9.85 -6.21 -4.91
C TYR A 55 8.42 -6.44 -4.42
N TYR A 56 7.63 -7.26 -5.11
CA TYR A 56 6.27 -7.57 -4.69
C TYR A 56 6.25 -8.26 -3.32
N SER A 57 7.07 -9.30 -3.15
CA SER A 57 7.19 -10.01 -1.87
C SER A 57 7.67 -9.09 -0.76
N LEU A 58 8.62 -8.18 -1.04
CA LEU A 58 9.09 -7.22 -0.06
C LEU A 58 7.98 -6.22 0.32
N GLY A 59 7.17 -5.76 -0.64
CA GLY A 59 6.02 -4.91 -0.38
C GLY A 59 4.95 -5.59 0.50
N VAL A 60 4.64 -6.86 0.23
CA VAL A 60 3.74 -7.66 1.07
C VAL A 60 4.31 -7.88 2.46
N LEU A 61 5.63 -8.13 2.57
CA LEU A 61 6.30 -8.23 3.86
C LEU A 61 6.24 -6.91 4.64
N THR A 62 6.41 -5.77 3.97
CA THR A 62 6.27 -4.45 4.61
C THR A 62 4.86 -4.26 5.17
N ILE A 63 3.81 -4.68 4.45
CA ILE A 63 2.43 -4.64 4.97
C ILE A 63 2.30 -5.50 6.24
N TYR A 64 2.87 -6.70 6.23
CA TYR A 64 2.86 -7.57 7.41
C TYR A 64 3.59 -6.94 8.60
N VAL A 65 4.77 -6.34 8.36
CA VAL A 65 5.53 -5.65 9.41
C VAL A 65 4.76 -4.44 9.95
N ALA A 66 4.13 -3.66 9.07
CA ALA A 66 3.37 -2.49 9.48
C ALA A 66 2.13 -2.88 10.31
N ALA A 67 1.30 -3.81 9.83
CA ALA A 67 -0.03 -4.05 10.39
C ALA A 67 -0.16 -5.31 11.26
N GLY A 68 0.75 -6.28 11.12
CA GLY A 68 0.65 -7.61 11.75
C GLY A 68 1.77 -7.95 12.72
N SER A 69 2.73 -7.03 12.94
CA SER A 69 3.80 -7.20 13.92
C SER A 69 3.44 -6.53 15.25
N PRO A 70 4.22 -6.75 16.33
CA PRO A 70 4.03 -6.03 17.61
C PRO A 70 4.04 -4.50 17.48
N LEU A 71 4.54 -3.97 16.35
CA LEU A 71 4.42 -2.56 15.98
C LEU A 71 2.96 -2.07 15.98
N HIS A 72 2.00 -2.94 15.66
CA HIS A 72 0.59 -2.57 15.66
C HIS A 72 0.02 -2.37 17.07
N ASN A 73 0.32 -3.27 18.02
CA ASN A 73 -0.10 -3.05 19.40
C ASN A 73 0.54 -1.76 19.94
N LEU A 74 1.82 -1.52 19.60
CA LEU A 74 2.53 -0.30 19.95
C LEU A 74 1.89 0.95 19.32
N ALA A 75 1.39 0.85 18.09
CA ALA A 75 0.72 1.95 17.38
C ALA A 75 -0.67 2.28 17.92
N ASP A 76 -1.49 1.26 18.17
CA ASP A 76 -2.90 1.42 18.52
C ASP A 76 -3.08 1.81 19.99
N GLU A 77 -2.23 1.30 20.88
CA GLU A 77 -2.46 1.39 22.33
C GLU A 77 -1.48 2.29 23.08
N TYR A 78 -0.31 2.60 22.49
CA TYR A 78 0.79 3.20 23.25
C TYR A 78 1.47 4.43 22.61
N LEU A 79 1.77 4.41 21.31
CA LEU A 79 2.62 5.40 20.66
C LEU A 79 2.05 5.89 19.33
N ALA A 80 1.64 7.16 19.31
CA ALA A 80 1.29 7.86 18.08
C ALA A 80 2.43 7.85 17.03
N SER A 81 3.69 7.81 17.45
CA SER A 81 4.83 7.69 16.53
C SER A 81 4.89 6.33 15.83
N ALA A 82 4.49 5.25 16.49
CA ALA A 82 4.38 3.93 15.88
C ALA A 82 3.21 3.89 14.89
N HIS A 83 2.09 4.53 15.21
CA HIS A 83 0.96 4.70 14.28
C HIS A 83 1.37 5.46 13.01
N MET A 84 2.09 6.58 13.15
CA MET A 84 2.63 7.30 11.99
C MET A 84 3.64 6.46 11.20
N LEU A 85 4.44 5.63 11.87
CA LEU A 85 5.35 4.71 11.19
C LEU A 85 4.59 3.69 10.33
N GLN A 86 3.44 3.19 10.76
CA GLN A 86 2.60 2.32 9.92
C GLN A 86 2.14 3.05 8.65
N HIS A 87 1.65 4.28 8.79
CA HIS A 87 1.23 5.09 7.64
C HIS A 87 2.39 5.32 6.65
N VAL A 88 3.59 5.63 7.15
CA VAL A 88 4.81 5.78 6.33
C VAL A 88 5.19 4.48 5.64
N LEU A 89 5.19 3.35 6.36
CA LEU A 89 5.53 2.04 5.78
C LEU A 89 4.54 1.64 4.69
N LEU A 90 3.24 1.87 4.89
CA LEU A 90 2.21 1.54 3.90
C LEU A 90 2.31 2.41 2.64
N THR A 91 2.50 3.73 2.81
CA THR A 91 2.45 4.70 1.71
C THR A 91 3.77 4.87 0.97
N LEU A 92 4.91 4.92 1.68
CA LEU A 92 6.21 5.25 1.11
C LEU A 92 7.09 4.02 0.84
N VAL A 93 6.77 2.86 1.42
CA VAL A 93 7.56 1.63 1.24
C VAL A 93 6.74 0.55 0.54
N ALA A 94 5.61 0.11 1.10
CA ALA A 94 4.82 -0.97 0.54
C ALA A 94 4.23 -0.62 -0.83
N ALA A 95 3.57 0.54 -0.96
CA ALA A 95 2.96 0.95 -2.23
C ALA A 95 3.94 0.98 -3.43
N PRO A 96 5.10 1.67 -3.38
CA PRO A 96 6.01 1.69 -4.53
C PRO A 96 6.63 0.31 -4.81
N LEU A 97 6.89 -0.50 -3.78
CA LEU A 97 7.38 -1.87 -3.94
C LEU A 97 6.36 -2.78 -4.64
N LEU A 98 5.09 -2.72 -4.23
CA LEU A 98 4.01 -3.44 -4.90
C LEU A 98 3.86 -3.01 -6.35
N LEU A 99 3.89 -1.69 -6.62
CA LEU A 99 3.77 -1.14 -7.96
C LEU A 99 4.93 -1.59 -8.87
N ALA A 100 6.17 -1.57 -8.36
CA ALA A 100 7.36 -2.05 -9.07
C ALA A 100 7.37 -3.58 -9.23
N GLY A 101 6.74 -4.30 -8.33
CA GLY A 101 6.66 -5.75 -8.32
C GLY A 101 5.62 -6.35 -9.26
N ILE A 102 4.60 -5.58 -9.65
CA ILE A 102 3.55 -6.03 -10.56
C ILE A 102 4.00 -5.87 -12.03
N PRO A 103 4.03 -6.96 -12.83
CA PRO A 103 4.35 -6.88 -14.25
C PRO A 103 3.37 -6.01 -15.04
N ALA A 104 3.87 -5.28 -16.04
CA ALA A 104 3.07 -4.39 -16.88
C ALA A 104 1.85 -5.08 -17.53
N TRP A 105 1.98 -6.35 -17.93
CA TRP A 105 0.87 -7.09 -18.53
C TRP A 105 -0.29 -7.34 -17.55
N VAL A 106 -0.02 -7.44 -16.24
CA VAL A 106 -1.07 -7.57 -15.20
C VAL A 106 -1.84 -6.27 -15.11
N TRP A 107 -1.14 -5.12 -15.09
CA TRP A 107 -1.78 -3.81 -15.13
C TRP A 107 -2.59 -3.62 -16.39
N GLN A 108 -2.06 -4.00 -17.56
CA GLN A 108 -2.80 -3.92 -18.83
C GLN A 108 -4.05 -4.80 -18.83
N ALA A 109 -3.99 -6.00 -18.23
CA ALA A 109 -5.17 -6.85 -18.08
C ALA A 109 -6.25 -6.19 -17.22
N LEU A 110 -5.86 -5.56 -16.11
CA LEU A 110 -6.79 -4.80 -15.25
C LEU A 110 -7.39 -3.59 -15.97
N LEU A 111 -6.60 -2.85 -16.75
CA LEU A 111 -7.06 -1.68 -17.50
C LEU A 111 -8.05 -2.03 -18.63
N ARG A 112 -8.09 -3.28 -19.08
CA ARG A 112 -9.08 -3.76 -20.07
C ARG A 112 -10.47 -4.00 -19.47
N VAL A 113 -10.59 -4.04 -18.13
CA VAL A 113 -11.90 -4.14 -17.46
C VAL A 113 -12.69 -2.85 -17.70
N ARG A 114 -13.95 -2.99 -18.10
CA ARG A 114 -14.82 -1.86 -18.46
C ARG A 114 -14.91 -0.86 -17.29
N GLY A 115 -14.58 0.40 -17.56
CA GLY A 115 -14.62 1.49 -16.57
C GLY A 115 -13.34 1.68 -15.76
N VAL A 116 -12.40 0.73 -15.74
CA VAL A 116 -11.16 0.86 -14.95
C VAL A 116 -10.22 1.89 -15.58
N LEU A 117 -9.96 1.81 -16.89
CA LEU A 117 -9.06 2.75 -17.57
C LEU A 117 -9.43 4.23 -17.38
N PRO A 118 -10.68 4.70 -17.57
CA PRO A 118 -10.99 6.12 -17.41
C PRO A 118 -10.82 6.59 -15.96
N VAL A 119 -11.20 5.77 -14.97
CA VAL A 119 -11.02 6.08 -13.55
C VAL A 119 -9.53 6.12 -13.21
N ALA A 120 -8.77 5.11 -13.64
CA ALA A 120 -7.33 5.06 -13.40
C ALA A 120 -6.63 6.26 -14.05
N ARG A 121 -6.98 6.62 -15.29
CA ARG A 121 -6.44 7.80 -15.98
C ARG A 121 -6.69 9.10 -15.25
N LEU A 122 -7.87 9.26 -14.64
CA LEU A 122 -8.19 10.41 -13.81
C LEU A 122 -7.33 10.41 -12.54
N LEU A 123 -7.38 9.32 -11.76
CA LEU A 123 -6.71 9.24 -10.46
C LEU A 123 -5.19 9.33 -10.58
N THR A 124 -4.60 8.74 -11.62
CA THR A 124 -3.15 8.68 -11.81
C THR A 124 -2.63 9.88 -12.60
N HIS A 125 -3.46 10.88 -12.90
CA HIS A 125 -2.99 12.16 -13.43
C HIS A 125 -2.24 12.91 -12.32
N GLY A 126 -1.04 13.44 -12.59
CA GLY A 126 -0.14 13.96 -11.54
C GLY A 126 -0.81 14.88 -10.50
N LEU A 127 -1.58 15.88 -10.92
CA LEU A 127 -2.29 16.78 -9.99
C LEU A 127 -3.41 16.09 -9.22
N MET A 128 -4.12 15.15 -9.85
CA MET A 128 -5.19 14.40 -9.18
C MET A 128 -4.60 13.39 -8.19
N ALA A 129 -3.50 12.73 -8.55
CA ALA A 129 -2.78 11.83 -7.65
C ALA A 129 -2.28 12.57 -6.40
N LEU A 130 -1.73 13.78 -6.58
CA LEU A 130 -1.35 14.67 -5.48
C LEU A 130 -2.57 15.01 -4.62
N ALA A 131 -3.67 15.45 -5.22
CA ALA A 131 -4.88 15.84 -4.50
C ALA A 131 -5.49 14.68 -3.72
N VAL A 132 -5.62 13.50 -4.34
CA VAL A 132 -6.18 12.29 -3.72
C VAL A 132 -5.34 11.83 -2.54
N PHE A 133 -4.02 11.77 -2.70
CA PHE A 133 -3.15 11.34 -1.60
C PHE A 133 -3.25 12.29 -0.40
N ASN A 134 -3.13 13.60 -0.65
CA ASN A 134 -3.18 14.59 0.43
C ASN A 134 -4.58 14.69 1.05
N ALA A 135 -5.65 14.52 0.28
CA ALA A 135 -7.01 14.45 0.82
C ALA A 135 -7.19 13.25 1.74
N VAL A 136 -6.71 12.06 1.34
CA VAL A 136 -6.76 10.86 2.19
C VAL A 136 -5.94 11.07 3.46
N MET A 137 -4.70 11.56 3.34
CA MET A 137 -3.84 11.87 4.48
C MET A 137 -4.52 12.84 5.46
N LEU A 138 -5.06 13.95 4.96
CA LEU A 138 -5.80 14.89 5.79
C LEU A 138 -6.97 14.22 6.50
N LEU A 139 -7.80 13.47 5.77
CA LEU A 139 -9.01 12.84 6.29
C LEU A 139 -8.71 11.80 7.38
N VAL A 140 -7.70 10.96 7.20
CA VAL A 140 -7.37 9.92 8.20
C VAL A 140 -6.72 10.49 9.47
N HIS A 141 -6.14 11.70 9.39
CA HIS A 141 -5.54 12.38 10.54
C HIS A 141 -6.46 13.44 11.18
N LEU A 142 -7.70 13.61 10.70
CA LEU A 142 -8.68 14.43 11.41
C LEU A 142 -8.95 13.82 12.79
N PRO A 143 -9.04 14.62 13.87
CA PRO A 143 -9.24 14.09 15.23
C PRO A 143 -10.44 13.15 15.34
N SER A 144 -11.55 13.48 14.69
CA SER A 144 -12.74 12.64 14.63
C SER A 144 -12.53 11.31 13.89
N ALA A 145 -11.73 11.31 12.83
CA ALA A 145 -11.39 10.09 12.10
C ALA A 145 -10.43 9.21 12.90
N VAL A 146 -9.46 9.80 13.61
CA VAL A 146 -8.55 9.08 14.50
C VAL A 146 -9.34 8.46 15.66
N ASP A 147 -10.24 9.20 16.29
CA ASP A 147 -11.11 8.68 17.35
C ASP A 147 -11.95 7.50 16.88
N LEU A 148 -12.48 7.54 15.65
CA LEU A 148 -13.22 6.44 15.06
C LEU A 148 -12.33 5.22 14.76
N GLN A 149 -11.12 5.44 14.27
CA GLN A 149 -10.15 4.37 14.02
C GLN A 149 -9.76 3.65 15.31
N LEU A 150 -9.59 4.37 16.42
CA LEU A 150 -9.25 3.79 17.72
C LEU A 150 -10.41 3.01 18.36
N ARG A 151 -11.66 3.35 18.02
CA ARG A 151 -12.86 2.73 18.61
C ARG A 151 -13.41 1.58 17.78
N GLU A 152 -13.34 1.70 16.46
CA GLU A 152 -14.02 0.81 15.53
C GLU A 152 -13.01 0.16 14.58
N TRP A 153 -12.81 -1.15 14.72
CA TRP A 153 -11.83 -1.91 13.96
C TRP A 153 -12.01 -1.82 12.43
N TRP A 154 -13.26 -1.69 11.96
CA TRP A 154 -13.56 -1.52 10.53
C TRP A 154 -13.07 -0.18 9.99
N PHE A 155 -13.16 0.89 10.79
CA PHE A 155 -12.62 2.21 10.42
C PHE A 155 -11.10 2.19 10.37
N HIS A 156 -10.46 1.50 11.32
CA HIS A 156 -9.02 1.28 11.29
C HIS A 156 -8.57 0.55 10.02
N LEU A 157 -9.23 -0.56 9.67
CA LEU A 157 -8.95 -1.30 8.43
C LEU A 157 -9.18 -0.42 7.19
N PHE A 158 -10.26 0.35 7.16
CA PHE A 158 -10.58 1.25 6.06
C PHE A 158 -9.51 2.35 5.89
N ALA A 159 -9.06 2.96 6.98
CA ALA A 159 -8.03 3.99 6.96
C ALA A 159 -6.71 3.44 6.39
N HIS A 160 -6.22 2.32 6.90
CA HIS A 160 -5.01 1.68 6.38
C HIS A 160 -5.13 1.25 4.91
N THR A 161 -6.29 0.72 4.52
CA THR A 161 -6.54 0.34 3.12
C THR A 161 -6.56 1.58 2.22
N SER A 162 -7.21 2.65 2.66
CA SER A 162 -7.28 3.92 1.92
C SER A 162 -5.90 4.54 1.74
N LEU A 163 -5.03 4.47 2.76
CA LEU A 163 -3.64 4.93 2.70
C LEU A 163 -2.82 4.12 1.70
N LEU A 164 -2.94 2.79 1.72
CA LEU A 164 -2.23 1.95 0.76
C LEU A 164 -2.67 2.26 -0.68
N VAL A 165 -3.98 2.40 -0.93
CA VAL A 165 -4.53 2.76 -2.24
C VAL A 165 -4.07 4.16 -2.66
N ALA A 166 -4.13 5.14 -1.76
CA ALA A 166 -3.64 6.49 -2.00
C ALA A 166 -2.14 6.49 -2.33
N GLY A 167 -1.34 5.70 -1.62
CA GLY A 167 0.08 5.53 -1.91
C GLY A 167 0.34 4.95 -3.30
N LEU A 168 -0.44 3.94 -3.72
CA LEU A 168 -0.35 3.39 -5.08
C LEU A 168 -0.67 4.44 -6.13
N VAL A 169 -1.71 5.26 -5.90
CA VAL A 169 -2.09 6.37 -6.77
C VAL A 169 -0.99 7.44 -6.82
N MET A 170 -0.40 7.80 -5.68
CA MET A 170 0.68 8.80 -5.56
C MET A 170 1.95 8.36 -6.30
N TRP A 171 2.33 7.09 -6.20
CA TRP A 171 3.55 6.59 -6.86
C TRP A 171 3.36 6.32 -8.36
N TRP A 172 2.12 6.24 -8.85
CA TRP A 172 1.83 5.91 -10.23
C TRP A 172 2.46 6.86 -11.27
N PRO A 173 2.33 8.20 -11.16
CA PRO A 173 2.91 9.14 -12.11
C PRO A 173 4.45 9.06 -12.19
N VAL A 174 5.11 8.42 -11.23
CA VAL A 174 6.57 8.27 -11.15
C VAL A 174 7.01 6.91 -11.66
N LEU A 175 6.34 5.84 -11.20
CA LEU A 175 6.78 4.45 -11.39
C LEU A 175 6.02 3.69 -12.49
N SER A 176 5.05 4.32 -13.18
CA SER A 176 4.26 3.64 -14.19
C SER A 176 5.10 2.90 -15.24
N THR A 177 4.71 1.66 -15.51
CA THR A 177 5.33 0.77 -16.51
C THR A 177 4.44 0.51 -17.72
N VAL A 178 3.23 1.11 -17.76
CA VAL A 178 2.23 0.88 -18.82
C VAL A 178 2.03 2.12 -19.69
N PRO A 179 2.01 1.97 -21.03
CA PRO A 179 1.79 3.11 -21.94
C PRO A 179 0.45 3.81 -21.77
N GLU A 180 -0.59 3.09 -21.34
CA GLU A 180 -1.95 3.60 -21.19
C GLU A 180 -2.08 4.65 -20.09
N LEU A 181 -1.17 4.62 -19.11
CA LEU A 181 -1.09 5.54 -17.97
C LEU A 181 0.35 6.00 -17.81
N PRO A 182 0.87 6.86 -18.71
CA PRO A 182 2.29 7.14 -18.80
C PRO A 182 2.82 7.86 -17.55
N ARG A 183 4.10 7.61 -17.23
CA ARG A 183 4.84 8.37 -16.22
C ARG A 183 5.04 9.83 -16.66
N LEU A 184 5.16 10.73 -15.70
CA LEU A 184 5.55 12.12 -15.93
C LEU A 184 6.97 12.19 -16.50
N ALA A 185 7.28 13.27 -17.24
CA ALA A 185 8.65 13.57 -17.64
C ALA A 185 9.52 13.82 -16.39
N TYR A 186 10.82 13.51 -16.45
CA TYR A 186 11.71 13.60 -15.29
C TYR A 186 11.67 14.95 -14.54
N PRO A 187 11.69 16.13 -15.21
CA PRO A 187 11.56 17.40 -14.50
C PRO A 187 10.22 17.55 -13.76
N LEU A 188 9.13 17.05 -14.34
CA LEU A 188 7.81 17.06 -13.72
C LEU A 188 7.70 16.07 -12.56
N GLN A 189 8.41 14.93 -12.61
CA GLN A 189 8.49 14.01 -11.46
C GLN A 189 9.17 14.68 -10.27
N MET A 190 10.27 15.41 -10.51
CA MET A 190 10.97 16.15 -9.46
C MET A 190 10.08 17.22 -8.84
N GLY A 191 9.41 18.03 -9.67
CA GLY A 191 8.45 19.02 -9.20
C GLY A 191 7.25 18.40 -8.46
N TYR A 192 6.72 17.29 -8.97
CA TYR A 192 5.64 16.54 -8.35
C TYR A 192 6.01 16.02 -6.95
N LEU A 193 7.16 15.35 -6.82
CA LEU A 193 7.64 14.83 -5.53
C LEU A 193 8.00 15.95 -4.56
N PHE A 194 8.55 17.05 -5.06
CA PHE A 194 8.83 18.23 -4.23
C PHE A 194 7.52 18.82 -3.68
N LEU A 195 6.50 19.02 -4.52
CA LEU A 195 5.19 19.47 -4.07
C LEU A 195 4.56 18.49 -3.08
N GLN A 196 4.73 17.18 -3.30
CA GLN A 196 4.25 16.14 -2.40
C GLN A 196 4.86 16.25 -0.99
N SER A 197 6.11 16.72 -0.87
CA SER A 197 6.77 16.97 0.42
C SER A 197 6.39 18.30 1.09
N LEU A 198 5.84 19.25 0.33
CA LEU A 198 5.48 20.58 0.84
C LEU A 198 4.10 20.63 1.45
N VAL A 199 3.16 19.87 0.88
CA VAL A 199 1.81 19.81 1.41
C VAL A 199 1.90 19.11 2.77
N PRO A 200 1.52 19.78 3.87
CA PRO A 200 1.47 19.13 5.17
C PRO A 200 0.37 18.07 5.09
N ALA A 201 0.82 16.83 4.94
CA ALA A 201 0.00 15.63 5.01
C ALA A 201 -0.02 15.11 6.44
#